data_AF-A0A955RQA1-F1
#
_entry.id   AF-A0A955RQA1-F1
#
_cell.length_a   1.000
_cell.length_b   1.000
_cell.length_c   1.000
_cell.angle_alpha   90.00
_cell.angle_beta   90.00
_cell.angle_gamma   90.00
#
_symmetry.space_group_name_H-M   'P 1'
#
loop_
_entity.id
_entity.type
_entity.pdbx_description
1 polymer ?
#
loop_
_entity_poly.entity_id
_entity_poly.type
_entity_poly.pdbx_seq_one_letter_code
_entity_poly.pdbx_strand_id
1 'polypeptide(L)'
;MTQQNEGSEKKEGIKFLTPERIAAEKEQRPERLERLTAEVERLFSGEDYEALREKITRSFEVPQWGEYHNEGILMDTHLNRMIEVIESFDRGEGGGNLPEKTRASFNELVKQYGDTLKKYVFLHDISKPDLLRIQWDPKAGEKKGRAWEGNIEEFRSEHGLSNEETSDPQRMAEFFSSQGIKGVSYYHQGIENENGRKTESAKHGEHGAEHVGDEYEGVVDVEILKAIELHEAAYQFEKVKPDTYKKLFGELSEEHKQLALFASYIDTASSYRQEGEPDLTNFSFLLTSKDNAESIEEITSELSLVGGLDKKKLESYLRSLLAEQTTLNIGNAVEKGKKEAKTTEYSLDTLKLTLDEVAEKGEITNEEAMRVYELVSTGSISEIGRTFGKKMKIISAVLKASEKQD
;
A
#
# COMPACT_ATOMS: atom_id res chain seq x y z
N MET A 1 -35.06 -28.00 -15.60
CA MET A 1 -35.50 -27.26 -14.41
C MET A 1 -34.50 -26.13 -14.20
N THR A 2 -34.89 -24.94 -14.62
CA THR A 2 -34.08 -23.72 -14.61
C THR A 2 -34.17 -23.14 -13.20
N GLN A 3 -33.07 -23.15 -12.43
CA GLN A 3 -33.03 -22.46 -11.16
C GLN A 3 -32.99 -20.95 -11.43
N GLN A 4 -34.06 -20.27 -11.01
CA GLN A 4 -34.15 -18.83 -10.97
C GLN A 4 -33.19 -18.33 -9.88
N ASN A 5 -32.26 -17.47 -10.27
CA ASN A 5 -31.53 -16.60 -9.35
C ASN A 5 -32.56 -15.62 -8.75
N GLU A 6 -33.03 -15.92 -7.55
CA GLU A 6 -33.73 -14.95 -6.72
C GLU A 6 -32.74 -13.84 -6.33
N GLY A 7 -33.22 -12.60 -6.50
CA GLY A 7 -32.43 -11.40 -6.35
C GLY A 7 -31.79 -11.31 -4.97
N SER A 8 -30.48 -11.08 -4.95
CA SER A 8 -29.83 -10.42 -3.84
C SER A 8 -30.46 -9.03 -3.72
N GLU A 9 -31.39 -8.86 -2.79
CA GLU A 9 -31.80 -7.54 -2.31
C GLU A 9 -30.52 -6.79 -1.95
N LYS A 10 -30.20 -5.73 -2.71
CA LYS A 10 -29.23 -4.73 -2.27
C LYS A 10 -29.82 -4.13 -1.00
N LYS A 11 -29.34 -4.58 0.16
CA LYS A 11 -29.52 -3.80 1.39
C LYS A 11 -29.00 -2.41 1.07
N GLU A 12 -29.89 -1.43 1.00
CA GLU A 12 -29.50 -0.03 1.02
C GLU A 12 -28.76 0.17 2.34
N GLY A 13 -27.43 0.18 2.28
CA GLY A 13 -26.59 0.47 3.42
C GLY A 13 -27.02 1.80 4.01
N ILE A 14 -27.12 1.86 5.33
CA ILE A 14 -27.34 3.12 6.04
C ILE A 14 -26.17 4.02 5.65
N LYS A 15 -26.44 5.16 5.01
CA LYS A 15 -25.39 6.13 4.66
C LYS A 15 -24.99 6.92 5.90
N PHE A 16 -23.70 6.96 6.22
CA PHE A 16 -23.18 7.72 7.35
C PHE A 16 -23.36 9.24 7.20
N LEU A 17 -23.24 9.80 5.99
CA LEU A 17 -23.59 11.19 5.70
C LEU A 17 -25.12 11.36 5.64
N THR A 18 -25.75 11.47 6.80
CA THR A 18 -27.19 11.78 6.92
C THR A 18 -27.44 13.29 6.87
N PRO A 19 -28.67 13.74 6.53
CA PRO A 19 -29.03 15.17 6.59
C PRO A 19 -28.73 15.83 7.95
N GLU A 20 -28.94 15.09 9.05
CA GLU A 20 -28.66 15.59 10.41
C GLU A 20 -27.16 15.83 10.62
N ARG A 21 -26.30 14.97 10.06
CA ARG A 21 -24.84 15.12 10.19
C ARG A 21 -24.30 16.23 9.29
N ILE A 22 -24.87 16.41 8.11
CA ILE A 22 -24.56 17.55 7.22
C ILE A 22 -24.99 18.87 7.89
N ALA A 23 -26.14 18.90 8.55
CA ALA A 23 -26.58 20.07 9.32
C ALA A 23 -25.63 20.36 10.50
N ALA A 24 -25.18 19.32 11.22
CA ALA A 24 -24.18 19.47 12.28
C ALA A 24 -22.82 19.94 11.73
N GLU A 25 -22.39 19.43 10.57
CA GLU A 25 -21.16 19.86 9.91
C GLU A 25 -21.21 21.35 9.59
N LYS A 26 -22.34 21.84 9.07
CA LYS A 26 -22.58 23.26 8.79
C LYS A 26 -22.48 24.12 10.05
N GLU A 27 -23.09 23.67 11.15
CA GLU A 27 -23.07 24.38 12.43
C GLU A 27 -21.65 24.48 13.02
N GLN A 28 -20.88 23.40 12.90
CA GLN A 28 -19.52 23.29 13.45
C GLN A 28 -18.44 23.93 12.55
N ARG A 29 -18.75 24.19 11.28
CA ARG A 29 -17.78 24.68 10.30
C ARG A 29 -17.08 25.99 10.69
N PRO A 30 -17.76 27.03 11.20
CA PRO A 30 -17.09 28.29 11.55
C PRO A 30 -15.97 28.10 12.58
N GLU A 31 -16.23 27.35 13.66
CA GLU A 31 -15.25 27.04 14.71
C GLU A 31 -14.09 26.20 14.15
N ARG A 32 -14.41 25.21 13.31
CA ARG A 32 -13.40 24.39 12.64
C ARG A 32 -12.49 25.21 11.73
N LEU A 33 -13.06 26.11 10.92
CA LEU A 33 -12.28 26.99 10.04
C LEU A 33 -11.41 27.96 10.84
N GLU A 34 -11.92 28.52 11.93
CA GLU A 34 -11.12 29.37 12.83
C GLU A 34 -9.91 28.60 13.38
N ARG A 35 -10.13 27.38 13.89
CA ARG A 35 -9.07 26.50 14.38
C ARG A 35 -8.05 26.16 13.30
N LEU A 36 -8.49 25.71 12.13
CA LEU A 36 -7.58 25.32 11.04
C LEU A 36 -6.80 26.52 10.51
N THR A 37 -7.44 27.68 10.36
CA THR A 37 -6.78 28.90 9.90
C THR A 37 -5.71 29.35 10.90
N ALA A 38 -6.03 29.33 12.20
CA ALA A 38 -5.05 29.65 13.25
C ALA A 38 -3.84 28.70 13.21
N GLU A 39 -4.07 27.41 12.95
CA GLU A 39 -3.00 26.42 12.85
C GLU A 39 -2.14 26.62 11.58
N VAL A 40 -2.76 26.99 10.45
CA VAL A 40 -2.05 27.36 9.22
C VAL A 40 -1.16 28.60 9.45
N GLU A 41 -1.70 29.65 10.07
CA GLU A 41 -0.93 30.86 10.40
C GLU A 41 0.25 30.56 11.34
N ARG A 42 0.05 29.65 12.31
CA ARG A 42 1.11 29.22 13.24
C ARG A 42 2.20 28.41 12.55
N LEU A 43 1.82 27.44 11.72
CA LEU A 43 2.76 26.49 11.10
C LEU A 43 3.50 27.07 9.90
N PHE A 44 2.86 27.97 9.17
CA PHE A 44 3.38 28.60 7.96
C PHE A 44 3.52 30.10 8.16
N SER A 45 4.13 30.51 9.28
CA SER A 45 4.29 31.92 9.63
C SER A 45 5.39 32.61 8.80
N GLY A 46 5.21 33.89 8.48
CA GLY A 46 6.18 34.69 7.72
C GLY A 46 5.68 35.12 6.34
N GLU A 47 6.29 36.15 5.77
CA GLU A 47 5.88 36.70 4.46
C GLU A 47 6.12 35.68 3.33
N ASP A 48 7.21 34.90 3.40
CA ASP A 48 7.56 33.90 2.38
C ASP A 48 6.49 32.79 2.22
N TYR A 49 5.62 32.62 3.20
CA TYR A 49 4.56 31.61 3.20
C TYR A 49 3.18 32.16 2.81
N GLU A 50 3.02 33.46 2.51
CA GLU A 50 1.71 34.07 2.26
C GLU A 50 0.94 33.39 1.13
N ALA A 51 1.58 33.19 -0.03
CA ALA A 51 0.96 32.51 -1.17
C ALA A 51 0.60 31.04 -0.85
N LEU A 52 1.42 30.36 -0.04
CA LEU A 52 1.14 28.99 0.40
C LEU A 52 -0.08 28.95 1.34
N ARG A 53 -0.18 29.89 2.29
CA ARG A 53 -1.34 29.99 3.19
C ARG A 53 -2.63 30.23 2.41
N GLU A 54 -2.63 31.13 1.43
CA GLU A 54 -3.80 31.35 0.56
C GLU A 54 -4.21 30.06 -0.17
N LYS A 55 -3.24 29.32 -0.70
CA LYS A 55 -3.49 28.05 -1.39
C LYS A 55 -4.05 26.97 -0.45
N ILE A 56 -3.49 26.85 0.76
CA ILE A 56 -4.02 25.96 1.79
C ILE A 56 -5.46 26.35 2.14
N THR A 57 -5.75 27.64 2.38
CA THR A 57 -7.11 28.08 2.71
C THR A 57 -8.09 27.81 1.57
N ARG A 58 -7.67 27.97 0.31
CA ARG A 58 -8.49 27.60 -0.85
C ARG A 58 -8.82 26.10 -0.86
N SER A 59 -7.93 25.23 -0.37
CA SER A 59 -8.18 23.79 -0.29
C SER A 59 -9.35 23.43 0.63
N PHE A 60 -9.67 24.26 1.64
CA PHE A 60 -10.76 24.00 2.59
C PHE A 60 -12.13 23.90 1.93
N GLU A 61 -12.33 24.56 0.77
CA GLU A 61 -13.60 24.55 0.04
C GLU A 61 -13.70 23.40 -0.97
N VAL A 62 -12.70 22.53 -1.04
CA VAL A 62 -12.71 21.40 -1.96
C VAL A 62 -13.73 20.36 -1.50
N PRO A 63 -14.67 19.95 -2.37
CA PRO A 63 -15.62 18.92 -2.03
C PRO A 63 -14.98 17.54 -1.85
N GLN A 64 -15.32 16.87 -0.76
CA GLN A 64 -15.01 15.47 -0.48
C GLN A 64 -16.32 14.68 -0.58
N TRP A 65 -16.53 14.01 -1.71
CA TRP A 65 -17.77 13.28 -1.96
C TRP A 65 -17.47 11.98 -2.69
N GLY A 66 -17.96 10.86 -2.18
CA GLY A 66 -17.74 9.56 -2.80
C GLY A 66 -17.83 8.41 -1.80
N GLU A 67 -17.48 7.21 -2.26
CA GLU A 67 -17.56 6.00 -1.44
C GLU A 67 -16.68 6.06 -0.19
N TYR A 68 -15.52 6.72 -0.27
CA TYR A 68 -14.51 6.78 0.78
C TYR A 68 -14.49 8.09 1.57
N HIS A 69 -15.38 9.03 1.24
CA HIS A 69 -15.46 10.34 1.88
C HIS A 69 -16.83 10.54 2.52
N ASN A 70 -16.99 10.02 3.74
CA ASN A 70 -18.20 10.19 4.55
C ASN A 70 -17.94 10.94 5.86
N GLU A 71 -16.71 11.39 6.09
CA GLU A 71 -16.29 12.18 7.24
C GLU A 71 -16.90 13.58 7.24
N GLY A 72 -17.12 14.16 6.06
CA GLY A 72 -17.74 15.47 5.81
C GLY A 72 -17.80 15.78 4.31
N ILE A 73 -18.49 16.86 3.94
CA ILE A 73 -18.72 17.27 2.55
C ILE A 73 -17.54 18.06 1.98
N LEU A 74 -16.76 18.72 2.84
CA LEU A 74 -15.69 19.62 2.45
C LEU A 74 -14.36 19.19 3.08
N MET A 75 -13.26 19.52 2.40
CA MET A 75 -11.91 19.15 2.77
C MET A 75 -11.52 19.59 4.20
N ASP A 76 -12.03 20.73 4.67
CA ASP A 76 -11.76 21.18 6.03
C ASP A 76 -12.17 20.15 7.10
N THR A 77 -13.22 19.36 6.85
CA THR A 77 -13.61 18.28 7.75
C THR A 77 -12.57 17.17 7.78
N HIS A 78 -12.08 16.73 6.62
CA HIS A 78 -11.04 15.71 6.49
C HIS A 78 -9.73 16.15 7.17
N LEU A 79 -9.26 17.37 6.87
CA LEU A 79 -8.05 17.94 7.47
C LEU A 79 -8.16 18.03 9.00
N ASN A 80 -9.28 18.52 9.52
CA ASN A 80 -9.50 18.58 10.97
C ASN A 80 -9.46 17.19 11.63
N ARG A 81 -9.99 16.16 10.97
CA ARG A 81 -9.89 14.77 11.47
C ARG A 81 -8.45 14.29 11.53
N MET A 82 -7.64 14.56 10.51
CA MET A 82 -6.22 14.19 10.54
C MET A 82 -5.48 14.88 11.71
N ILE A 83 -5.77 16.16 11.96
CA ILE A 83 -5.21 16.88 13.11
C ILE A 83 -5.66 16.24 14.43
N GLU A 84 -6.94 15.90 14.57
CA GLU A 84 -7.46 15.20 15.76
C GLU A 84 -6.80 13.83 15.98
N VAL A 85 -6.53 13.09 14.89
CA VAL A 85 -5.77 11.83 14.97
C VAL A 85 -4.37 12.11 15.51
N ILE A 86 -3.62 13.06 14.94
CA ILE A 86 -2.28 13.42 15.43
C ILE A 86 -2.32 13.79 16.91
N GLU A 87 -3.24 14.66 17.32
CA GLU A 87 -3.37 15.08 18.72
C GLU A 87 -3.78 13.93 19.66
N SER A 88 -4.54 12.94 19.17
CA SER A 88 -4.86 11.75 19.97
C SER A 88 -3.64 10.89 20.26
N PHE A 89 -2.68 10.79 19.33
CA PHE A 89 -1.41 10.10 19.56
C PHE A 89 -0.51 10.90 20.52
N ASP A 90 -0.51 12.23 20.43
CA ASP A 90 0.21 13.09 21.38
C ASP A 90 -0.28 12.86 22.83
N ARG A 91 -1.59 12.71 23.01
CA ARG A 91 -2.21 12.35 24.31
C ARG A 91 -2.06 10.88 24.69
N GLY A 92 -1.57 10.01 23.80
CA GLY A 92 -1.45 8.57 24.01
C GLY A 92 -2.78 7.79 23.93
N GLU A 93 -3.82 8.42 23.40
CA GLU A 93 -5.18 7.86 23.25
C GLU A 93 -5.41 7.25 21.85
N GLY A 94 -4.59 7.63 20.87
CA GLY A 94 -4.73 7.23 19.47
C GLY A 94 -4.40 5.76 19.18
N GLY A 95 -4.89 5.26 18.05
CA GLY A 95 -4.42 4.00 17.46
C GLY A 95 -4.83 2.73 18.20
N GLY A 96 -5.99 2.68 18.86
CA GLY A 96 -6.44 1.51 19.62
C GLY A 96 -6.50 0.19 18.82
N ASN A 97 -6.65 0.27 17.50
CA ASN A 97 -6.67 -0.89 16.59
C ASN A 97 -5.28 -1.27 16.04
N LEU A 98 -4.23 -0.51 16.37
CA LEU A 98 -2.87 -0.79 15.92
C LEU A 98 -2.14 -1.76 16.87
N PRO A 99 -1.20 -2.56 16.36
CA PRO A 99 -0.27 -3.29 17.22
C PRO A 99 0.45 -2.36 18.19
N GLU A 100 0.68 -2.81 19.43
CA GLU A 100 1.26 -1.97 20.49
C GLU A 100 2.61 -1.36 20.09
N LYS A 101 3.48 -2.13 19.43
CA LYS A 101 4.77 -1.66 18.92
C LYS A 101 4.60 -0.50 17.93
N THR A 102 3.66 -0.62 16.99
CA THR A 102 3.37 0.42 16.00
C THR A 102 2.79 1.67 16.67
N ARG A 103 1.82 1.48 17.59
CA ARG A 103 1.23 2.58 18.34
C ARG A 103 2.27 3.34 19.17
N ALA A 104 3.16 2.63 19.86
CA ALA A 104 4.25 3.24 20.61
C ALA A 104 5.21 4.03 19.71
N SER A 105 5.56 3.48 18.54
CA SER A 105 6.38 4.16 17.52
C SER A 105 5.73 5.46 17.06
N PHE A 106 4.44 5.43 16.72
CA PHE A 106 3.70 6.60 16.28
C PHE A 106 3.51 7.66 17.38
N ASN A 107 3.31 7.24 18.64
CA ASN A 107 3.26 8.19 19.76
C ASN A 107 4.59 8.95 19.91
N GLU A 108 5.72 8.26 19.76
CA GLU A 108 7.04 8.91 19.81
C GLU A 108 7.26 9.83 18.60
N LEU A 109 6.85 9.36 17.42
CA LEU A 109 6.93 10.14 16.18
C LEU A 109 6.14 11.45 16.28
N VAL A 110 4.95 11.44 16.88
CA VAL A 110 4.14 12.65 17.08
C VAL A 110 4.79 13.62 18.05
N LYS A 111 5.41 13.14 19.13
CA LYS A 111 6.13 14.03 20.06
C LYS A 111 7.32 14.72 19.39
N GLN A 112 7.98 14.03 18.47
CA GLN A 112 9.16 14.54 17.79
C GLN A 112 8.83 15.40 16.56
N TYR A 113 7.80 15.02 15.79
CA TYR A 113 7.47 15.58 14.47
C TYR A 113 6.04 16.12 14.38
N GLY A 114 5.38 16.41 15.51
CA GLY A 114 3.97 16.81 15.53
C GLY A 114 3.66 17.97 14.58
N ASP A 115 4.46 19.04 14.61
CA ASP A 115 4.28 20.18 13.70
C ASP A 115 4.55 19.82 12.23
N THR A 116 5.57 18.99 11.95
CA THR A 116 5.87 18.50 10.60
C THR A 116 4.72 17.67 10.03
N LEU A 117 4.13 16.80 10.86
CA LEU A 117 2.98 15.98 10.48
C LEU A 117 1.74 16.83 10.23
N LYS A 118 1.51 17.86 11.04
CA LYS A 118 0.42 18.82 10.81
C LYS A 118 0.65 19.67 9.55
N LYS A 119 1.90 20.06 9.24
CA LYS A 119 2.22 20.69 7.95
C LYS A 119 1.88 19.75 6.79
N TYR A 120 2.27 18.47 6.88
CA TYR A 120 1.90 17.45 5.90
C TYR A 120 0.36 17.40 5.69
N VAL A 121 -0.44 17.43 6.76
CA VAL A 121 -1.91 17.44 6.66
C VAL A 121 -2.38 18.55 5.71
N PHE A 122 -1.88 19.77 5.85
CA PHE A 122 -2.28 20.89 4.99
C PHE A 122 -1.73 20.83 3.56
N LEU A 123 -0.71 20.01 3.30
CA LEU A 123 0.02 19.99 2.03
C LEU A 123 -0.28 18.77 1.16
N HIS A 124 -0.71 17.64 1.73
CA HIS A 124 -0.82 16.37 0.99
C HIS A 124 -1.76 16.43 -0.23
N ASP A 125 -2.89 17.13 -0.08
CA ASP A 125 -3.92 17.32 -1.10
C ASP A 125 -4.02 18.78 -1.59
N ILE A 126 -2.94 19.58 -1.46
CA ILE A 126 -3.00 21.03 -1.73
C ILE A 126 -3.36 21.37 -3.18
N SER A 127 -3.06 20.48 -4.13
CA SER A 127 -3.34 20.68 -5.56
C SER A 127 -4.76 20.27 -5.99
N LYS A 128 -5.61 19.76 -5.08
CA LYS A 128 -6.97 19.28 -5.40
C LYS A 128 -7.86 20.37 -5.98
N PRO A 129 -7.82 21.62 -5.48
CA PRO A 129 -8.55 22.73 -6.10
C PRO A 129 -8.26 22.89 -7.59
N ASP A 130 -7.05 22.56 -8.03
CA ASP A 130 -6.60 22.77 -9.41
C ASP A 130 -6.86 21.56 -10.32
N LEU A 131 -7.16 20.39 -9.74
CA LEU A 131 -7.19 19.10 -10.43
C LEU A 131 -8.44 18.26 -10.09
N LEU A 132 -9.63 18.87 -10.10
CA LEU A 132 -10.88 18.18 -9.75
C LEU A 132 -11.42 17.30 -10.86
N ARG A 133 -11.77 16.06 -10.51
CA ARG A 133 -12.55 15.14 -11.32
C ARG A 133 -13.91 14.90 -10.70
N ILE A 134 -14.95 15.28 -11.41
CA ILE A 134 -16.33 15.05 -10.98
C ILE A 134 -16.89 13.89 -11.80
N GLN A 135 -17.47 12.90 -11.13
CA GLN A 135 -18.07 11.74 -11.77
C GLN A 135 -19.57 11.69 -11.49
N TRP A 136 -20.34 11.45 -12.55
CA TRP A 136 -21.79 11.27 -12.46
C TRP A 136 -22.19 9.80 -12.51
N ASP A 137 -23.37 9.50 -12.00
CA ASP A 137 -24.02 8.22 -12.22
C ASP A 137 -24.36 8.01 -13.72
N PRO A 138 -24.34 6.76 -14.20
CA PRO A 138 -24.78 6.44 -15.55
C PRO A 138 -26.28 6.76 -15.72
N LYS A 139 -26.65 7.37 -16.84
CA LYS A 139 -28.06 7.54 -17.18
C LYS A 139 -28.69 6.20 -17.54
N ALA A 140 -30.02 6.12 -17.52
CA ALA A 140 -30.74 4.92 -17.92
C ALA A 140 -30.33 4.48 -19.35
N GLY A 141 -29.79 3.27 -19.46
CA GLY A 141 -29.29 2.70 -20.72
C GLY A 141 -27.80 2.91 -20.98
N GLU A 142 -27.08 3.67 -20.15
CA GLU A 142 -25.63 3.86 -20.24
C GLU A 142 -24.87 2.88 -19.33
N LYS A 143 -23.70 2.42 -19.80
CA LYS A 143 -22.82 1.53 -19.01
C LYS A 143 -21.86 2.29 -18.09
N LYS A 144 -21.59 3.56 -18.39
CA LYS A 144 -20.65 4.42 -17.65
C LYS A 144 -21.26 5.81 -17.56
N GLY A 145 -21.11 6.45 -16.41
CA GLY A 145 -21.47 7.86 -16.26
C GLY A 145 -20.44 8.77 -16.93
N ARG A 146 -20.82 10.05 -17.08
CA ARG A 146 -19.92 11.10 -17.55
C ARG A 146 -18.91 11.49 -16.47
N ALA A 147 -17.79 12.06 -16.89
CA ALA A 147 -16.82 12.70 -16.03
C ALA A 147 -16.50 14.11 -16.54
N TRP A 148 -16.16 15.01 -15.63
CA TRP A 148 -15.69 16.36 -15.88
C TRP A 148 -14.35 16.54 -15.16
N GLU A 149 -13.44 17.31 -15.75
CA GLU A 149 -12.06 17.50 -15.28
C GLU A 149 -11.72 18.99 -15.45
N GLY A 150 -11.28 19.64 -14.37
CA GLY A 150 -10.92 21.07 -14.34
C GLY A 150 -10.61 21.57 -12.92
N ASN A 151 -10.47 22.88 -12.73
CA ASN A 151 -10.26 23.47 -11.41
C ASN A 151 -11.57 23.88 -10.71
N ILE A 152 -11.50 24.21 -9.41
CA ILE A 152 -12.68 24.51 -8.59
C ILE A 152 -13.43 25.77 -9.06
N GLU A 153 -12.73 26.76 -9.63
CA GLU A 153 -13.34 27.97 -10.18
C GLU A 153 -14.10 27.68 -11.48
N GLU A 154 -13.53 26.86 -12.37
CA GLU A 154 -14.19 26.38 -13.58
C GLU A 154 -15.43 25.57 -13.22
N PHE A 155 -15.32 24.68 -12.23
CA PHE A 155 -16.46 23.92 -11.73
C PHE A 155 -17.58 24.84 -11.24
N ARG A 156 -17.25 25.85 -10.42
CA ARG A 156 -18.20 26.84 -9.93
C ARG A 156 -18.88 27.59 -11.07
N SER A 157 -18.08 28.11 -12.00
CA SER A 157 -18.56 28.92 -13.11
C SER A 157 -19.45 28.11 -14.07
N GLU A 158 -19.03 26.92 -14.48
CA GLU A 158 -19.77 26.09 -15.45
C GLU A 158 -21.08 25.54 -14.88
N HIS A 159 -21.13 25.30 -13.58
CA HIS A 159 -22.32 24.79 -12.89
C HIS A 159 -23.15 25.87 -12.21
N GLY A 160 -22.77 27.14 -12.33
CA GLY A 160 -23.53 28.28 -11.80
C GLY A 160 -23.61 28.31 -10.28
N LEU A 161 -22.58 27.83 -9.59
CA LEU A 161 -22.51 27.82 -8.12
C LEU A 161 -21.93 29.14 -7.62
N SER A 162 -22.63 29.77 -6.68
CA SER A 162 -22.11 30.91 -5.93
C SER A 162 -21.09 30.48 -4.87
N ASN A 163 -20.26 31.42 -4.40
CA ASN A 163 -19.31 31.16 -3.31
C ASN A 163 -19.99 30.70 -2.02
N GLU A 164 -21.21 31.18 -1.75
CA GLU A 164 -22.00 30.75 -0.59
C GLU A 164 -22.43 29.30 -0.72
N GLU A 165 -22.84 28.86 -1.93
CA GLU A 165 -23.20 27.46 -2.19
C GLU A 165 -22.02 26.52 -2.11
N THR A 166 -20.83 26.94 -2.56
CA THR A 166 -19.64 26.11 -2.45
C THR A 166 -19.04 26.05 -1.06
N SER A 167 -19.39 27.00 -0.21
CA SER A 167 -18.95 27.08 1.19
C SER A 167 -19.99 26.54 2.18
N ASP A 168 -21.16 26.13 1.72
CA ASP A 168 -22.19 25.55 2.57
C ASP A 168 -22.24 24.03 2.32
N PRO A 169 -21.79 23.20 3.28
CA PRO A 169 -21.76 21.75 3.08
C PRO A 169 -23.17 21.19 2.81
N GLN A 170 -24.22 21.82 3.34
CA GLN A 170 -25.60 21.43 3.06
C GLN A 170 -25.99 21.72 1.61
N ARG A 171 -25.74 22.95 1.13
CA ARG A 171 -26.06 23.30 -0.27
C ARG A 171 -25.24 22.48 -1.26
N MET A 172 -23.96 22.23 -0.96
CA MET A 172 -23.11 21.37 -1.79
C MET A 172 -23.65 19.93 -1.87
N ALA A 173 -24.04 19.34 -0.73
CA ALA A 173 -24.60 17.99 -0.70
C ALA A 173 -25.93 17.89 -1.45
N GLU A 174 -26.81 18.90 -1.32
CA GLU A 174 -28.05 19.02 -2.07
C GLU A 174 -27.78 19.11 -3.57
N PHE A 175 -26.81 19.94 -3.98
CA PHE A 175 -26.39 20.06 -5.37
C PHE A 175 -25.87 18.73 -5.92
N PHE A 176 -24.92 18.06 -5.27
CA PHE A 176 -24.36 16.78 -5.73
C PHE A 176 -25.42 15.70 -5.86
N SER A 177 -26.30 15.60 -4.87
CA SER A 177 -27.42 14.66 -4.91
C SER A 177 -28.37 14.96 -6.07
N SER A 178 -28.73 16.23 -6.28
CA SER A 178 -29.64 16.64 -7.36
C SER A 178 -29.06 16.41 -8.76
N GLN A 179 -27.74 16.51 -8.90
CA GLN A 179 -27.04 16.31 -10.16
C GLN A 179 -26.73 14.84 -10.44
N GLY A 180 -26.91 13.93 -9.48
CA GLY A 180 -26.48 12.54 -9.61
C GLY A 180 -24.95 12.43 -9.67
N ILE A 181 -24.24 13.24 -8.90
CA ILE A 181 -22.78 13.14 -8.73
C ILE A 181 -22.51 11.98 -7.77
N LYS A 182 -21.73 11.01 -8.22
CA LYS A 182 -21.37 9.83 -7.44
C LYS A 182 -20.02 9.96 -6.74
N GLY A 183 -19.17 10.88 -7.19
CA GLY A 183 -17.83 11.01 -6.64
C GLY A 183 -17.07 12.23 -7.16
N VAL A 184 -16.22 12.74 -6.29
CA VAL A 184 -15.20 13.76 -6.54
C VAL A 184 -13.85 13.11 -6.25
N SER A 185 -12.92 13.24 -7.18
CA SER A 185 -11.56 12.72 -7.04
C SER A 185 -10.57 13.70 -7.66
N TYR A 186 -9.29 13.38 -7.63
CA TYR A 186 -8.31 14.00 -8.52
C TYR A 186 -8.45 13.48 -9.95
N TYR A 187 -8.27 14.34 -10.95
CA TYR A 187 -7.87 13.87 -12.28
C TYR A 187 -6.37 13.99 -12.42
N HIS A 188 -5.80 13.02 -13.12
CA HIS A 188 -4.38 13.00 -13.44
C HIS A 188 -4.28 13.29 -14.93
N GLN A 189 -3.59 14.36 -15.31
CA GLN A 189 -3.10 14.46 -16.67
C GLN A 189 -2.06 13.36 -16.84
N GLY A 190 -2.47 12.21 -17.38
CA GLY A 190 -1.51 11.14 -17.69
C GLY A 190 -0.42 11.73 -18.57
N ILE A 191 0.85 11.55 -18.18
CA ILE A 191 1.99 11.96 -18.98
C ILE A 191 1.87 11.23 -20.31
N GLU A 192 1.71 12.00 -21.39
CA GLU A 192 1.69 11.44 -22.72
C GLU A 192 3.13 11.07 -23.07
N ASN A 193 3.44 9.78 -23.12
CA ASN A 193 4.77 9.38 -23.57
C ASN A 193 4.97 9.78 -25.03
N GLU A 194 6.23 9.73 -25.48
CA GLU A 194 6.66 10.10 -26.84
C GLU A 194 5.87 9.38 -27.97
N ASN A 195 5.11 8.34 -27.64
CA ASN A 195 4.28 7.57 -28.57
C ASN A 195 2.77 7.91 -28.49
N GLY A 196 2.38 9.01 -27.83
CA GLY A 196 0.96 9.41 -27.72
C GLY A 196 0.13 8.51 -26.78
N ARG A 197 0.78 7.66 -25.97
CA ARG A 197 0.09 6.86 -24.95
C ARG A 197 0.23 7.58 -23.62
N LYS A 198 -0.90 8.03 -23.06
CA LYS A 198 -0.98 8.40 -21.64
C LYS A 198 -0.50 7.21 -20.82
N THR A 199 0.65 7.34 -20.15
CA THR A 199 1.13 6.34 -19.20
C THR A 199 0.17 6.27 -18.02
N GLU A 200 0.27 5.19 -17.24
CA GLU A 200 -0.47 5.01 -15.98
C GLU A 200 -0.47 6.35 -15.22
N SER A 201 -1.66 6.77 -14.77
CA SER A 201 -1.83 7.94 -13.91
C SER A 201 -0.70 7.96 -12.88
N ALA A 202 0.12 9.02 -12.89
CA ALA A 202 1.10 9.25 -11.83
C ALA A 202 0.38 9.09 -10.50
N LYS A 203 1.01 8.41 -9.54
CA LYS A 203 0.36 8.19 -8.23
C LYS A 203 0.09 9.57 -7.63
N HIS A 204 -1.10 9.75 -7.10
CA HIS A 204 -1.60 11.04 -6.62
C HIS A 204 -0.60 11.74 -5.68
N GLY A 205 -0.03 11.00 -4.71
CA GLY A 205 1.00 11.54 -3.81
C GLY A 205 2.30 11.96 -4.49
N GLU A 206 2.74 11.27 -5.55
CA GLU A 206 4.00 11.59 -6.27
C GLU A 206 3.90 12.94 -6.99
N HIS A 207 2.77 13.20 -7.66
CA HIS A 207 2.53 14.48 -8.30
C HIS A 207 2.32 15.61 -7.27
N GLY A 208 1.65 15.32 -6.15
CA GLY A 208 1.53 16.28 -5.05
C GLY A 208 2.89 16.68 -4.49
N ALA A 209 3.79 15.72 -4.29
CA ALA A 209 5.15 15.97 -3.79
C ALA A 209 6.01 16.75 -4.79
N GLU A 210 5.94 16.42 -6.08
CA GLU A 210 6.63 17.17 -7.15
C GLU A 210 6.13 18.61 -7.21
N HIS A 211 4.81 18.81 -7.23
CA HIS A 211 4.19 20.13 -7.29
C HIS A 211 4.57 21.00 -6.09
N VAL A 212 4.53 20.44 -4.88
CA VAL A 212 4.93 21.16 -3.66
C VAL A 212 6.43 21.43 -3.64
N GLY A 213 7.25 20.47 -4.06
CA GLY A 213 8.70 20.59 -4.12
C GLY A 213 9.17 21.65 -5.11
N ASP A 214 8.53 21.75 -6.27
CA ASP A 214 8.87 22.71 -7.33
C ASP A 214 8.35 24.12 -7.03
N GLU A 215 7.10 24.25 -6.58
CA GLU A 215 6.48 25.57 -6.32
C GLU A 215 7.00 26.20 -5.03
N TYR A 216 7.40 25.38 -4.05
CA TYR A 216 7.84 25.82 -2.73
C TYR A 216 9.24 25.28 -2.38
N GLU A 217 10.14 25.25 -3.37
CA GLU A 217 11.52 24.81 -3.21
C GLU A 217 12.23 25.58 -2.07
N GLY A 218 12.83 24.84 -1.13
CA GLY A 218 13.52 25.43 0.03
C GLY A 218 12.61 25.95 1.15
N VAL A 219 11.29 25.84 0.97
CA VAL A 219 10.27 26.31 1.92
C VAL A 219 9.61 25.14 2.66
N VAL A 220 9.56 23.94 2.03
CA VAL A 220 8.98 22.71 2.59
C VAL A 220 10.08 21.67 2.85
N ASP A 221 10.06 21.08 4.05
CA ASP A 221 11.04 20.07 4.47
C ASP A 221 10.94 18.76 3.66
N VAL A 222 12.06 18.09 3.42
CA VAL A 222 12.13 16.86 2.60
C VAL A 222 11.28 15.73 3.19
N GLU A 223 11.19 15.68 4.51
CA GLU A 223 10.37 14.77 5.29
C GLU A 223 8.89 14.88 4.93
N ILE A 224 8.41 16.11 4.70
CA ILE A 224 7.03 16.38 4.30
C ILE A 224 6.81 15.88 2.88
N LEU A 225 7.72 16.17 1.95
CA LEU A 225 7.60 15.72 0.56
C LEU A 225 7.50 14.19 0.48
N LYS A 226 8.26 13.46 1.28
CA LYS A 226 8.18 11.99 1.35
C LYS A 226 6.88 11.49 1.99
N ALA A 227 6.37 12.18 2.99
CA ALA A 227 5.05 11.90 3.55
C ALA A 227 3.94 12.11 2.50
N ILE A 228 4.01 13.19 1.71
CA ILE A 228 3.09 13.45 0.60
C ILE A 228 3.20 12.37 -0.47
N GLU A 229 4.41 11.99 -0.89
CA GLU A 229 4.62 10.99 -1.94
C GLU A 229 3.94 9.64 -1.62
N LEU A 230 3.96 9.25 -0.34
CA LEU A 230 3.59 7.91 0.11
C LEU A 230 2.34 7.85 0.99
N HIS A 231 1.58 8.94 1.15
CA HIS A 231 0.40 8.91 2.03
C HIS A 231 -0.67 7.91 1.57
N GLU A 232 -0.87 7.72 0.28
CA GLU A 232 -1.80 6.70 -0.22
C GLU A 232 -1.17 5.29 -0.33
N ALA A 233 0.02 5.05 0.24
CA ALA A 233 0.74 3.79 0.06
C ALA A 233 -0.12 2.57 0.46
N ALA A 234 -0.94 2.68 1.52
CA ALA A 234 -1.83 1.63 1.97
C ALA A 234 -2.75 1.09 0.85
N TYR A 235 -3.28 1.93 -0.05
CA TYR A 235 -4.18 1.50 -1.13
C TYR A 235 -3.54 0.49 -2.10
N GLN A 236 -2.21 0.40 -2.15
CA GLN A 236 -1.50 -0.57 -3.00
C GLN A 236 -1.48 -1.99 -2.38
N PHE A 237 -1.89 -2.12 -1.11
CA PHE A 237 -1.86 -3.34 -0.32
C PHE A 237 -3.26 -3.91 -0.08
N GLU A 238 -3.94 -4.36 -1.14
CA GLU A 238 -5.18 -5.17 -1.03
C GLU A 238 -4.94 -6.55 -0.36
N LYS A 239 -3.68 -6.92 -0.17
CA LYS A 239 -3.20 -8.14 0.50
C LYS A 239 -1.75 -7.93 0.94
N VAL A 240 -1.20 -8.86 1.72
CA VAL A 240 0.20 -8.80 2.16
C VAL A 240 1.14 -9.01 0.97
N LYS A 241 2.03 -8.04 0.73
CA LYS A 241 2.99 -7.97 -0.39
C LYS A 241 4.33 -7.38 0.07
N PRO A 242 5.21 -8.17 0.71
CA PRO A 242 6.50 -7.69 1.23
C PRO A 242 7.39 -7.02 0.15
N ASP A 243 7.39 -7.54 -1.07
CA ASP A 243 8.14 -6.94 -2.19
C ASP A 243 7.64 -5.55 -2.57
N THR A 244 6.32 -5.31 -2.48
CA THR A 244 5.75 -3.98 -2.75
C THR A 244 6.18 -3.00 -1.67
N TYR A 245 6.22 -3.43 -0.41
CA TYR A 245 6.77 -2.62 0.67
C TYR A 245 8.24 -2.26 0.40
N LYS A 246 9.09 -3.25 0.06
CA LYS A 246 10.50 -2.97 -0.26
C LYS A 246 10.66 -2.02 -1.44
N LYS A 247 9.82 -2.14 -2.47
CA LYS A 247 9.86 -1.23 -3.63
C LYS A 247 9.52 0.21 -3.25
N LEU A 248 8.54 0.42 -2.36
CA LEU A 248 8.08 1.76 -1.99
C LEU A 248 8.93 2.41 -0.90
N PHE A 249 9.41 1.61 0.07
CA PHE A 249 10.03 2.11 1.29
C PHE A 249 11.51 1.72 1.42
N GLY A 250 12.01 0.76 0.64
CA GLY A 250 13.32 0.12 0.87
C GLY A 250 14.52 1.06 0.80
N GLU A 251 14.44 2.12 -0.01
CA GLU A 251 15.52 3.11 -0.18
C GLU A 251 15.43 4.27 0.83
N LEU A 252 14.37 4.32 1.64
CA LEU A 252 14.16 5.38 2.63
C LEU A 252 14.95 5.12 3.91
N SER A 253 15.31 6.20 4.62
CA SER A 253 15.77 6.12 6.01
C SER A 253 14.65 5.59 6.91
N GLU A 254 15.00 4.97 8.04
CA GLU A 254 13.99 4.48 9.00
C GLU A 254 13.05 5.59 9.48
N GLU A 255 13.57 6.79 9.68
CA GLU A 255 12.79 7.98 10.01
C GLU A 255 11.75 8.33 8.94
N HIS A 256 12.17 8.41 7.67
CA HIS A 256 11.25 8.68 6.56
C HIS A 256 10.23 7.55 6.37
N LYS A 257 10.61 6.28 6.60
CA LYS A 257 9.67 5.16 6.59
C LYS A 257 8.58 5.36 7.63
N GLN A 258 8.94 5.70 8.87
CA GLN A 258 7.96 5.91 9.94
C GLN A 258 7.04 7.09 9.66
N LEU A 259 7.58 8.21 9.15
CA LEU A 259 6.80 9.37 8.74
C LEU A 259 5.81 9.04 7.62
N ALA A 260 6.26 8.39 6.55
CA ALA A 260 5.41 7.99 5.45
C ALA A 260 4.33 6.95 5.87
N LEU A 261 4.69 6.00 6.73
CA LEU A 261 3.72 5.05 7.30
C LEU A 261 2.68 5.75 8.15
N PHE A 262 3.09 6.72 8.97
CA PHE A 262 2.14 7.46 9.81
C PHE A 262 1.28 8.41 8.99
N ALA A 263 1.83 9.09 7.98
CA ALA A 263 1.08 9.88 7.00
C ALA A 263 -0.02 9.03 6.33
N SER A 264 0.34 7.83 5.90
CA SER A 264 -0.64 6.90 5.32
C SER A 264 -1.70 6.42 6.30
N TYR A 265 -1.32 6.25 7.57
CA TYR A 265 -2.27 5.93 8.63
C TYR A 265 -3.25 7.09 8.89
N ILE A 266 -2.78 8.32 9.06
CA ILE A 266 -3.63 9.44 9.45
C ILE A 266 -4.65 9.81 8.36
N ASP A 267 -4.26 9.71 7.09
CA ASP A 267 -5.16 9.87 5.95
C ASP A 267 -6.25 8.77 5.94
N THR A 268 -5.84 7.50 6.01
CA THR A 268 -6.78 6.37 6.04
C THR A 268 -7.70 6.41 7.26
N ALA A 269 -7.16 6.76 8.44
CA ALA A 269 -7.92 6.84 9.69
C ALA A 269 -8.88 8.02 9.75
N SER A 270 -8.71 9.01 8.87
CA SER A 270 -9.56 10.20 8.75
C SER A 270 -10.62 10.09 7.64
N SER A 271 -10.55 9.04 6.82
CA SER A 271 -11.44 8.78 5.69
C SER A 271 -12.50 7.73 6.06
N TYR A 272 -13.78 8.12 6.10
CA TYR A 272 -14.83 7.26 6.65
C TYR A 272 -15.67 6.60 5.57
N ARG A 273 -16.07 5.34 5.81
CA ARG A 273 -16.99 4.61 4.94
C ARG A 273 -18.45 4.90 5.26
N GLN A 274 -19.36 4.24 4.51
CA GLN A 274 -20.80 4.36 4.71
C GLN A 274 -21.26 3.95 6.11
N GLU A 275 -20.48 3.11 6.81
CA GLU A 275 -20.76 2.68 8.18
C GLU A 275 -20.28 3.68 9.25
N GLY A 276 -19.49 4.70 8.86
CA GLY A 276 -19.02 5.73 9.77
C GLY A 276 -17.71 5.48 10.49
N GLU A 277 -16.99 4.44 10.08
CA GLU A 277 -15.68 4.09 10.59
C GLU A 277 -14.66 4.08 9.45
N PRO A 278 -13.37 4.34 9.73
CA PRO A 278 -12.31 4.14 8.75
C PRO A 278 -12.11 2.65 8.44
N ASP A 279 -11.79 2.32 7.18
CA ASP A 279 -11.35 0.96 6.84
C ASP A 279 -9.81 0.87 6.82
N LEU A 280 -9.27 0.32 7.90
CA LEU A 280 -7.84 0.13 8.09
C LEU A 280 -7.32 -1.21 7.53
N THR A 281 -8.11 -1.95 6.75
CA THR A 281 -7.73 -3.28 6.22
C THR A 281 -6.47 -3.19 5.36
N ASN A 282 -6.44 -2.27 4.40
CA ASN A 282 -5.29 -2.05 3.52
C ASN A 282 -4.05 -1.59 4.31
N PHE A 283 -4.25 -0.73 5.31
CA PHE A 283 -3.17 -0.30 6.20
C PHE A 283 -2.61 -1.47 7.03
N SER A 284 -3.47 -2.37 7.49
CA SER A 284 -3.06 -3.57 8.23
C SER A 284 -2.26 -4.54 7.34
N PHE A 285 -2.62 -4.67 6.07
CA PHE A 285 -1.83 -5.41 5.08
C PHE A 285 -0.49 -4.75 4.79
N LEU A 286 -0.41 -3.42 4.75
CA LEU A 286 0.85 -2.68 4.66
C LEU A 286 1.75 -2.97 5.88
N LEU A 287 1.24 -2.88 7.11
CA LEU A 287 2.01 -3.19 8.33
C LEU A 287 2.52 -4.64 8.33
N THR A 288 1.67 -5.60 7.96
CA THR A 288 2.07 -7.01 7.87
C THR A 288 3.12 -7.21 6.78
N SER A 289 3.03 -6.48 5.67
CA SER A 289 4.03 -6.52 4.58
C SER A 289 5.38 -5.98 5.02
N LYS A 290 5.38 -4.91 5.81
CA LYS A 290 6.58 -4.37 6.46
C LYS A 290 7.23 -5.42 7.37
N ASP A 291 6.46 -5.97 8.32
CA ASP A 291 6.99 -6.91 9.30
C ASP A 291 7.52 -8.18 8.62
N ASN A 292 6.85 -8.65 7.55
CA ASN A 292 7.32 -9.79 6.77
C ASN A 292 8.57 -9.44 5.95
N ALA A 293 8.67 -8.23 5.39
CA ALA A 293 9.86 -7.80 4.66
C ALA A 293 11.11 -7.78 5.55
N GLU A 294 10.97 -7.24 6.76
CA GLU A 294 12.02 -7.22 7.80
C GLU A 294 12.36 -8.64 8.28
N SER A 295 11.34 -9.45 8.59
CA SER A 295 11.53 -10.84 9.02
C SER A 295 12.24 -11.69 7.97
N ILE A 296 11.93 -11.52 6.68
CA ILE A 296 12.57 -12.27 5.59
C ILE A 296 14.05 -11.92 5.48
N GLU A 297 14.45 -10.68 5.73
CA GLU A 297 15.87 -10.29 5.75
C GLU A 297 16.61 -10.98 6.88
N GLU A 298 16.03 -11.01 8.08
CA GLU A 298 16.59 -11.70 9.24
C GLU A 298 16.68 -13.21 9.02
N ILE A 299 15.58 -13.84 8.55
CA ILE A 299 15.55 -15.27 8.20
C ILE A 299 16.61 -15.61 7.14
N THR A 300 16.76 -14.76 6.12
CA THR A 300 17.78 -14.94 5.06
C THR A 300 19.19 -14.87 5.66
N SER A 301 19.43 -13.89 6.53
CA SER A 301 20.71 -13.73 7.23
C SER A 301 21.04 -14.96 8.08
N GLU A 302 20.10 -15.42 8.92
CA GLU A 302 20.30 -16.60 9.76
C GLU A 302 20.55 -17.89 8.95
N LEU A 303 19.76 -18.12 7.90
CA LEU A 303 19.93 -19.31 7.06
C LEU A 303 21.25 -19.27 6.26
N SER A 304 21.78 -18.09 5.94
CA SER A 304 23.07 -17.96 5.25
C SER A 304 24.26 -18.44 6.10
N LEU A 305 24.12 -18.45 7.43
CA LEU A 305 25.13 -18.94 8.37
C LEU A 305 25.06 -20.47 8.57
N VAL A 306 24.01 -21.13 8.08
CA VAL A 306 23.83 -22.57 8.21
C VAL A 306 24.56 -23.30 7.09
N GLY A 307 25.56 -24.10 7.47
CA GLY A 307 26.26 -25.00 6.55
C GLY A 307 25.36 -26.15 6.06
N GLY A 308 25.61 -26.63 4.85
CA GLY A 308 24.93 -27.82 4.32
C GLY A 308 23.54 -27.58 3.73
N LEU A 309 23.19 -26.33 3.41
CA LEU A 309 21.94 -26.01 2.69
C LEU A 309 22.15 -25.97 1.17
N ASP A 310 21.22 -26.53 0.42
CA ASP A 310 21.12 -26.41 -1.03
C ASP A 310 20.59 -25.02 -1.40
N LYS A 311 21.39 -24.28 -2.18
CA LYS A 311 21.08 -22.90 -2.57
C LYS A 311 19.76 -22.76 -3.32
N LYS A 312 19.41 -23.71 -4.20
CA LYS A 312 18.17 -23.62 -4.99
C LYS A 312 16.94 -23.90 -4.13
N LYS A 313 17.02 -24.87 -3.24
CA LYS A 313 15.95 -25.14 -2.27
C LYS A 313 15.78 -23.95 -1.32
N LEU A 314 16.88 -23.36 -0.85
CA LEU A 314 16.85 -22.15 -0.02
C LEU A 314 16.20 -20.96 -0.75
N GLU A 315 16.60 -20.67 -1.99
CA GLU A 315 15.99 -19.61 -2.80
C GLU A 315 14.49 -19.85 -3.02
N SER A 316 14.08 -21.09 -3.28
CA SER A 316 12.66 -21.45 -3.43
C SER A 316 11.89 -21.27 -2.13
N TYR A 317 12.48 -21.66 -1.00
CA TYR A 317 11.90 -21.50 0.33
C TYR A 317 11.70 -20.01 0.66
N LEU A 318 12.75 -19.19 0.51
CA LEU A 318 12.67 -17.75 0.77
C LEU A 318 11.63 -17.06 -0.11
N ARG A 319 11.52 -17.45 -1.40
CA ARG A 319 10.46 -16.96 -2.28
C ARG A 319 9.06 -17.34 -1.80
N SER A 320 8.89 -18.53 -1.22
CA SER A 320 7.59 -18.96 -0.69
C SER A 320 7.12 -18.09 0.48
N LEU A 321 8.04 -17.55 1.30
CA LEU A 321 7.71 -16.67 2.42
C LEU A 321 7.08 -15.35 1.95
N LEU A 322 7.36 -14.90 0.73
CA LEU A 322 6.75 -13.69 0.16
C LEU A 322 5.24 -13.82 -0.07
N ALA A 323 4.72 -15.05 -0.12
CA ALA A 323 3.30 -15.31 -0.30
C ALA A 323 2.52 -15.35 1.03
N GLU A 324 3.19 -15.34 2.17
CA GLU A 324 2.55 -15.45 3.48
C GLU A 324 1.69 -14.23 3.80
N GLN A 325 0.45 -14.48 4.21
CA GLN A 325 -0.57 -13.45 4.46
C GLN A 325 -0.69 -13.05 5.94
N THR A 326 0.16 -13.63 6.79
CA THR A 326 0.23 -13.36 8.22
C THR A 326 1.67 -13.00 8.60
N THR A 327 1.84 -12.36 9.75
CA THR A 327 3.17 -12.06 10.29
C THR A 327 3.98 -13.33 10.44
N LEU A 328 5.19 -13.32 9.90
CA LEU A 328 6.13 -14.42 10.00
C LEU A 328 6.68 -14.56 11.43
N ASN A 329 6.78 -15.79 11.89
CA ASN A 329 7.59 -16.10 13.07
C ASN A 329 8.99 -16.52 12.62
N ILE A 330 9.99 -15.71 12.94
CA ILE A 330 11.38 -15.87 12.49
C ILE A 330 11.93 -17.25 12.88
N GLY A 331 11.83 -17.63 14.17
CA GLY A 331 12.36 -18.91 14.64
C GLY A 331 11.73 -20.12 13.95
N ASN A 332 10.40 -20.14 13.81
CA ASN A 332 9.71 -21.22 13.11
C ASN A 332 10.09 -21.27 11.62
N ALA A 333 10.23 -20.11 10.97
CA ALA A 333 10.64 -20.03 9.59
C ALA A 333 12.09 -20.48 9.39
N VAL A 334 13.02 -20.08 10.25
CA VAL A 334 14.41 -20.54 10.21
C VAL A 334 14.48 -22.07 10.37
N GLU A 335 13.78 -22.67 11.33
CA GLU A 335 13.77 -24.12 11.50
C GLU A 335 13.15 -24.86 10.29
N LYS A 336 12.05 -24.33 9.75
CA LYS A 336 11.44 -24.87 8.52
C LYS A 336 12.40 -24.76 7.34
N GLY A 337 13.07 -23.63 7.17
CA GLY A 337 14.06 -23.38 6.13
C GLY A 337 15.26 -24.33 6.21
N LYS A 338 15.80 -24.57 7.42
CA LYS A 338 16.87 -25.56 7.63
C LYS A 338 16.46 -26.95 7.14
N LYS A 339 15.23 -27.37 7.42
CA LYS A 339 14.70 -28.66 7.00
C LYS A 339 14.45 -28.74 5.49
N GLU A 340 13.78 -27.75 4.91
CA GLU A 340 13.39 -27.76 3.50
C GLU A 340 14.56 -27.49 2.56
N ALA A 341 15.56 -26.73 3.01
CA ALA A 341 16.75 -26.41 2.24
C ALA A 341 17.93 -27.37 2.48
N LYS A 342 17.80 -28.40 3.33
CA LYS A 342 18.90 -29.34 3.59
C LYS A 342 19.41 -29.98 2.30
N THR A 343 20.73 -30.04 2.15
CA THR A 343 21.37 -30.77 1.04
C THR A 343 20.96 -32.23 1.14
N THR A 344 20.51 -32.80 0.01
CA THR A 344 20.14 -34.21 -0.02
C THR A 344 21.40 -35.06 0.16
N GLU A 345 21.43 -35.91 1.17
CA GLU A 345 22.50 -36.88 1.36
C GLU A 345 22.15 -38.21 0.69
N TYR A 346 23.16 -38.84 0.08
CA TYR A 346 23.01 -40.14 -0.58
C TYR A 346 23.87 -41.19 0.13
N SER A 347 23.34 -42.41 0.28
CA SER A 347 24.10 -43.59 0.65
C SER A 347 24.93 -44.03 -0.54
N LEU A 348 26.26 -43.88 -0.48
CA LEU A 348 27.15 -44.24 -1.58
C LEU A 348 27.11 -45.76 -1.87
N ASP A 349 26.95 -46.60 -0.86
CA ASP A 349 26.86 -48.05 -1.04
C ASP A 349 25.58 -48.44 -1.78
N THR A 350 24.44 -47.87 -1.36
CA THR A 350 23.15 -48.07 -2.03
C THR A 350 23.18 -47.51 -3.45
N LEU A 351 23.78 -46.32 -3.63
CA LEU A 351 23.94 -45.70 -4.94
C LEU A 351 24.72 -46.59 -5.90
N LYS A 352 25.85 -47.14 -5.44
CA LYS A 352 26.68 -48.02 -6.27
C LYS A 352 25.93 -49.29 -6.67
N LEU A 353 25.32 -49.98 -5.71
CA LEU A 353 24.51 -51.18 -5.96
C LEU A 353 23.42 -50.91 -6.98
N THR A 354 22.66 -49.83 -6.80
CA THR A 354 21.53 -49.51 -7.67
C THR A 354 22.00 -49.10 -9.08
N LEU A 355 23.13 -48.37 -9.19
CA LEU A 355 23.74 -48.01 -10.48
C LEU A 355 24.27 -49.24 -11.23
N ASP A 356 24.90 -50.18 -10.54
CA ASP A 356 25.37 -51.43 -11.14
C ASP A 356 24.18 -52.25 -11.70
N GLU A 357 23.07 -52.33 -10.95
CA GLU A 357 21.85 -53.02 -11.41
C GLU A 357 21.22 -52.41 -12.67
N VAL A 358 21.12 -51.07 -12.78
CA VAL A 358 20.59 -50.44 -14.01
C VAL A 358 21.58 -50.52 -15.17
N ALA A 359 22.89 -50.60 -14.90
CA ALA A 359 23.90 -50.84 -15.92
C ALA A 359 23.84 -52.28 -16.46
N GLU A 360 23.66 -53.29 -15.60
CA GLU A 360 23.46 -54.69 -16.00
C GLU A 360 22.19 -54.89 -16.85
N LYS A 361 21.12 -54.13 -16.55
CA LYS A 361 19.88 -54.10 -17.37
C LYS A 361 20.04 -53.37 -18.71
N GLY A 362 21.19 -52.75 -18.95
CA GLY A 362 21.48 -52.00 -20.19
C GLY A 362 20.76 -50.66 -20.31
N GLU A 363 20.19 -50.15 -19.20
CA GLU A 363 19.47 -48.86 -19.19
C GLU A 363 20.45 -47.67 -19.21
N ILE A 364 21.65 -47.87 -18.64
CA ILE A 364 22.82 -47.00 -18.73
C ILE A 364 24.08 -47.85 -18.98
N THR A 365 25.19 -47.22 -19.39
CA THR A 365 26.50 -47.90 -19.52
C THR A 365 27.27 -47.88 -18.21
N ASN A 366 28.26 -48.77 -18.05
CA ASN A 366 29.15 -48.79 -16.87
C ASN A 366 29.92 -47.47 -16.70
N GLU A 367 30.33 -46.84 -17.80
CA GLU A 367 31.03 -45.54 -17.79
C GLU A 367 30.10 -44.42 -17.28
N GLU A 368 28.83 -44.43 -17.72
CA GLU A 368 27.82 -43.49 -17.23
C GLU A 368 27.50 -43.72 -15.76
N ALA A 369 27.36 -44.99 -15.32
CA ALA A 369 27.16 -45.35 -13.93
C ALA A 369 28.30 -44.85 -13.03
N MET A 370 29.55 -45.11 -13.42
CA MET A 370 30.73 -44.58 -12.72
C MET A 370 30.73 -43.06 -12.65
N ARG A 371 30.37 -42.37 -13.75
CA ARG A 371 30.36 -40.90 -13.77
C ARG A 371 29.26 -40.32 -12.88
N VAL A 372 28.09 -40.95 -12.79
CA VAL A 372 27.04 -40.55 -11.83
C VAL A 372 27.54 -40.73 -10.40
N TYR A 373 28.15 -41.88 -10.08
CA TYR A 373 28.70 -42.14 -8.75
C TYR A 373 29.78 -41.13 -8.35
N GLU A 374 30.69 -40.80 -9.27
CA GLU A 374 31.73 -39.79 -9.08
C GLU A 374 31.11 -38.41 -8.81
N LEU A 375 30.12 -38.00 -9.60
CA LEU A 375 29.47 -36.70 -9.42
C LEU A 375 28.70 -36.61 -8.09
N VAL A 376 28.10 -37.70 -7.60
CA VAL A 376 27.46 -37.70 -6.28
C VAL A 376 28.49 -37.70 -5.16
N SER A 377 29.52 -38.55 -5.23
CA SER A 377 30.56 -38.66 -4.20
C SER A 377 31.43 -37.40 -4.05
N THR A 378 31.59 -36.64 -5.13
CA THR A 378 32.31 -35.35 -5.13
C THR A 378 31.40 -34.14 -4.85
N GLY A 379 30.10 -34.34 -4.63
CA GLY A 379 29.13 -33.26 -4.39
C GLY A 379 28.74 -32.45 -5.63
N SER A 380 29.14 -32.88 -6.83
CA SER A 380 28.89 -32.22 -8.13
C SER A 380 27.57 -32.66 -8.79
N ILE A 381 26.54 -32.96 -7.99
CA ILE A 381 25.24 -33.51 -8.44
C ILE A 381 24.55 -32.60 -9.47
N SER A 382 24.76 -31.28 -9.36
CA SER A 382 24.19 -30.30 -10.29
C SER A 382 24.64 -30.50 -11.75
N GLU A 383 25.76 -31.18 -11.99
CA GLU A 383 26.26 -31.50 -13.34
C GLU A 383 25.55 -32.69 -13.99
N ILE A 384 24.94 -33.58 -13.20
CA ILE A 384 24.27 -34.79 -13.69
C ILE A 384 23.16 -34.44 -14.70
N GLY A 385 22.36 -33.42 -14.38
CA GLY A 385 21.28 -32.95 -15.26
C GLY A 385 21.74 -32.51 -16.65
N ARG A 386 22.90 -31.86 -16.75
CA ARG A 386 23.48 -31.44 -18.04
C ARG A 386 24.08 -32.61 -18.80
N THR A 387 24.72 -33.53 -18.09
CA THR A 387 25.50 -34.63 -18.70
C THR A 387 24.61 -35.73 -19.28
N PHE A 388 23.49 -36.08 -18.62
CA PHE A 388 22.75 -37.31 -18.95
C PHE A 388 21.39 -37.11 -19.63
N GLY A 389 20.87 -35.87 -19.71
CA GLY A 389 19.72 -35.50 -20.54
C GLY A 389 18.55 -36.50 -20.53
N LYS A 390 18.36 -37.26 -21.62
CA LYS A 390 17.26 -38.24 -21.78
C LYS A 390 17.28 -39.39 -20.76
N LYS A 391 18.45 -39.72 -20.20
CA LYS A 391 18.61 -40.79 -19.19
C LYS A 391 18.32 -40.32 -17.76
N MET A 392 18.02 -39.04 -17.57
CA MET A 392 17.70 -38.47 -16.26
C MET A 392 16.50 -39.14 -15.58
N LYS A 393 15.54 -39.68 -16.34
CA LYS A 393 14.40 -40.39 -15.73
C LYS A 393 14.86 -41.62 -14.91
N ILE A 394 15.83 -42.37 -15.43
CA ILE A 394 16.40 -43.55 -14.78
C ILE A 394 17.31 -43.11 -13.63
N ILE A 395 18.23 -42.17 -13.91
CA ILE A 395 19.20 -41.68 -12.93
C ILE A 395 18.51 -41.02 -11.72
N SER A 396 17.44 -40.25 -11.92
CA SER A 396 16.67 -39.67 -10.81
C SER A 396 15.99 -40.73 -9.95
N ALA A 397 15.56 -41.86 -10.52
CA ALA A 397 15.01 -42.97 -9.75
C ALA A 397 16.08 -43.65 -8.88
N VAL A 398 17.28 -43.83 -9.45
CA VAL A 398 18.45 -44.37 -8.74
C VAL A 398 18.89 -43.44 -7.60
N LEU A 399 19.01 -42.14 -7.88
CA LEU A 399 19.33 -41.13 -6.87
C LEU A 399 18.30 -41.17 -5.74
N LYS A 400 17.01 -41.16 -6.06
CA LYS A 400 15.92 -41.21 -5.07
C LYS A 400 15.95 -42.49 -4.21
N ALA A 401 16.26 -43.65 -4.79
CA ALA A 401 16.40 -44.90 -4.05
C ALA A 401 17.61 -44.89 -3.09
N SER A 402 18.57 -44.01 -3.34
CA SER A 402 19.82 -43.90 -2.59
C SER A 402 19.82 -42.73 -1.60
N GLU A 403 18.76 -41.92 -1.55
CA GLU A 403 18.62 -40.83 -0.58
C GLU A 403 18.59 -41.41 0.84
N LYS A 404 19.40 -40.85 1.74
CA LYS A 404 19.27 -41.17 3.17
C LYS A 404 17.96 -40.57 3.67
N GLN A 405 17.11 -41.39 4.26
CA GLN A 405 15.94 -40.90 4.98
C GLN A 405 16.38 -40.47 6.38
N ASP A 406 16.09 -39.21 6.73
CA ASP A 406 16.29 -38.67 8.07
C ASP A 406 15.31 -39.30 9.08
#